data_AF-A0A2M7NW01-F1
#
_entry.id   AF-A0A2M7NW01-F1
#
_cell.length_a   1.000
_cell.length_b   1.000
_cell.length_c   1.000
_cell.angle_alpha   90.00
_cell.angle_beta   90.00
_cell.angle_gamma   90.00
#
_symmetry.space_group_name_H-M   'P 1'
#
loop_
_entity.id
_entity.type
_entity.pdbx_description
1 polymer ?
#
loop_
_entity_poly.entity_id
_entity_poly.type
_entity_poly.pdbx_seq_one_letter_code
_entity_poly.pdbx_strand_id
1 'polypeptide(L)'
;SMLIMIFAFDIVKLVKVASSTMIILFIFANLAVIIMRESKLPNYQPVLKVPMYPYLPIAGILIYAALIVSMGAFAITSSAVFFGAALLWYLIYPYRIEAKKSALIHVVERVIGRQIQTDTLNRELKGVLRERDSIMEDRFDRLVKESMILDIEDQQSAHELFKKVSLLFGQLLKRDAGELYGQFIEREKISATVIKKAWLYRTS
;
A
#
# COMPACT_ATOMS: atom_id res chain seq x y z
N SER A 1 10.76 -52.03 0.35
CA SER A 1 9.72 -51.07 -0.05
C SER A 1 10.25 -49.66 -0.34
N MET A 2 11.09 -49.04 0.53
CA MET A 2 11.64 -47.69 0.25
C MET A 2 12.67 -47.64 -0.88
N LEU A 3 13.49 -48.69 -1.06
CA LEU A 3 14.54 -48.74 -2.09
C LEU A 3 13.99 -48.71 -3.53
N ILE A 4 12.84 -49.36 -3.77
CA ILE A 4 12.19 -49.40 -5.10
C ILE A 4 11.60 -48.02 -5.45
N MET A 5 11.09 -47.29 -4.45
CA MET A 5 10.50 -45.97 -4.65
C MET A 5 11.56 -44.91 -4.98
N ILE A 6 12.78 -45.05 -4.45
CA ILE A 6 13.91 -44.17 -4.75
C ILE A 6 14.47 -44.44 -6.16
N PHE A 7 14.52 -45.70 -6.60
CA PHE A 7 14.97 -46.04 -7.96
C PHE A 7 13.90 -45.76 -9.04
N ALA A 8 12.61 -45.85 -8.70
CA ALA A 8 11.51 -45.51 -9.60
C ALA A 8 11.35 -44.00 -9.83
N PHE A 9 11.82 -43.17 -8.89
CA PHE A 9 11.81 -41.72 -9.00
C PHE A 9 13.18 -41.20 -9.45
N ASP A 10 13.24 -40.68 -10.67
CA ASP A 10 14.42 -40.01 -11.19
C ASP A 10 14.69 -38.73 -10.38
N ILE A 11 15.62 -38.82 -9.43
CA ILE A 11 15.99 -37.71 -8.55
C ILE A 11 16.43 -36.47 -9.34
N VAL A 12 17.03 -36.66 -10.53
CA VAL A 12 17.45 -35.57 -11.40
C VAL A 12 16.23 -34.81 -11.95
N LYS A 13 15.16 -35.51 -12.30
CA LYS A 13 13.90 -34.88 -12.73
C LYS A 13 13.23 -34.14 -11.58
N LEU A 14 13.21 -34.72 -10.39
CA LEU A 14 12.59 -34.08 -9.22
C LEU A 14 13.31 -32.77 -8.85
N VAL A 15 14.65 -32.80 -8.82
CA VAL A 15 15.47 -31.60 -8.58
C VAL A 15 15.23 -30.55 -9.67
N LYS A 16 15.14 -30.94 -10.94
CA LYS A 16 14.83 -30.00 -12.04
C LYS A 16 13.47 -29.32 -11.87
N VAL A 17 12.43 -30.06 -11.48
CA VAL A 17 11.11 -29.46 -11.22
C VAL A 17 11.20 -28.46 -10.07
N ALA A 18 11.78 -28.87 -8.92
CA ALA A 18 11.89 -28.02 -7.74
C ALA A 18 12.68 -26.72 -8.04
N SER A 19 13.83 -26.83 -8.72
CA SER A 19 14.63 -25.67 -9.11
C SER A 19 13.89 -24.77 -10.10
N SER A 20 13.15 -25.33 -11.06
CA SER A 20 12.36 -24.52 -12.02
C SER A 20 11.28 -23.69 -11.32
N THR A 21 10.58 -24.28 -10.32
CA THR A 21 9.58 -23.57 -9.52
C THR A 21 10.23 -22.45 -8.70
N MET A 22 11.41 -22.68 -8.11
CA MET A 22 12.13 -21.62 -7.40
C MET A 22 12.51 -20.46 -8.31
N ILE A 23 13.00 -20.73 -9.52
CA ILE A 23 13.36 -19.67 -10.48
C ILE A 23 12.12 -18.82 -10.84
N ILE A 24 10.97 -19.46 -11.04
CA ILE A 24 9.70 -18.77 -11.29
C ILE A 24 9.30 -17.89 -10.10
N LEU A 25 9.46 -18.37 -8.87
CA LEU A 25 9.20 -17.58 -7.66
C LEU A 25 10.10 -16.34 -7.60
N PHE A 26 11.37 -16.46 -7.98
CA PHE A 26 12.27 -15.30 -8.06
C PHE A 26 11.86 -14.30 -9.14
N ILE A 27 11.36 -14.77 -10.30
CA ILE A 27 10.80 -13.89 -11.33
C ILE A 27 9.61 -13.10 -10.76
N PHE A 28 8.66 -13.78 -10.10
CA PHE A 28 7.51 -13.12 -9.48
C PHE A 28 7.90 -12.17 -8.36
N ALA A 29 8.91 -12.50 -7.55
CA ALA A 29 9.40 -11.62 -6.51
C ALA A 29 9.94 -10.30 -7.10
N ASN A 30 10.74 -10.38 -8.16
CA ASN A 30 11.24 -9.18 -8.86
C ASN A 30 10.08 -8.38 -9.49
N LEU A 31 9.10 -9.06 -10.08
CA LEU A 31 7.92 -8.42 -10.65
C LEU A 31 7.08 -7.72 -9.58
N ALA A 32 6.89 -8.35 -8.42
CA ALA A 32 6.16 -7.77 -7.29
C ALA A 32 6.84 -6.49 -6.78
N VAL A 33 8.18 -6.47 -6.69
CA VAL A 33 8.95 -5.26 -6.32
C VAL A 33 8.69 -4.12 -7.30
N ILE A 34 8.69 -4.40 -8.60
CA ILE A 34 8.38 -3.39 -9.63
C ILE A 34 6.94 -2.91 -9.49
N ILE A 35 5.97 -3.82 -9.43
CA ILE A 35 4.54 -3.49 -9.34
C ILE A 35 4.26 -2.65 -8.10
N MET A 36 4.73 -3.07 -6.92
CA MET A 36 4.47 -2.34 -5.66
C MET A 36 5.02 -0.92 -5.70
N ARG A 37 6.18 -0.72 -6.33
CA ARG A 37 6.81 0.59 -6.43
C ARG A 37 6.16 1.49 -7.48
N GLU A 38 5.76 0.94 -8.63
CA GLU A 38 5.02 1.69 -9.66
C GLU A 38 3.57 1.99 -9.25
N SER A 39 2.98 1.19 -8.36
CA SER A 39 1.60 1.36 -7.90
C SER A 39 1.35 2.61 -7.04
N LYS A 40 2.40 3.34 -6.64
CA LYS A 40 2.34 4.57 -5.82
C LYS A 40 1.27 4.51 -4.72
N LEU A 41 1.26 3.39 -3.99
CA LEU A 41 0.31 3.16 -2.90
C LEU A 41 0.49 4.26 -1.83
N PRO A 42 -0.58 4.96 -1.42
CA PRO A 42 -0.50 6.13 -0.55
C PRO A 42 0.22 5.90 0.79
N ASN A 43 0.32 4.65 1.24
CA ASN A 43 0.92 4.26 2.52
C ASN A 43 2.05 3.23 2.37
N TYR A 44 2.62 3.02 1.18
CA TYR A 44 3.71 2.07 0.98
C TYR A 44 5.08 2.73 1.24
N GLN A 45 5.72 2.38 2.35
CA GLN A 45 7.07 2.82 2.70
C GLN A 45 8.05 1.63 2.64
N PRO A 46 8.85 1.47 1.57
CA PRO A 46 9.81 0.38 1.48
C PRO A 46 10.95 0.59 2.49
N VAL A 47 11.13 -0.36 3.41
CA VAL A 47 12.20 -0.36 4.42
C VAL A 47 13.59 -0.52 3.78
N LEU A 48 13.68 -1.25 2.66
CA LEU A 48 14.90 -1.47 1.90
C LEU A 48 14.85 -0.74 0.55
N LYS A 49 15.85 0.09 0.25
CA LYS A 49 16.02 0.73 -1.05
C LYS A 49 16.88 -0.16 -1.95
N VAL A 50 16.30 -0.68 -3.03
CA VAL A 50 17.03 -1.48 -4.02
C VAL A 50 18.01 -0.58 -4.78
N PRO A 51 19.33 -0.88 -4.78
CA PRO A 51 20.29 -0.12 -5.57
C PRO A 51 20.00 -0.30 -7.07
N MET A 52 20.11 0.77 -7.86
CA MET A 52 19.88 0.75 -9.31
C MET A 52 18.47 0.28 -9.74
N TYR A 53 17.44 0.55 -8.94
CA TYR A 53 16.05 0.39 -9.41
C TYR A 53 15.76 1.30 -10.62
N PRO A 54 15.07 0.82 -11.68
CA PRO A 54 14.44 -0.50 -11.86
C PRO A 54 15.30 -1.54 -12.59
N TYR A 55 16.53 -1.20 -12.98
CA TYR A 55 17.38 -2.04 -13.84
C TYR A 55 17.75 -3.38 -13.18
N LEU A 56 18.02 -3.38 -11.88
CA LEU A 56 18.43 -4.60 -11.17
C LEU A 56 17.32 -5.68 -11.15
N PRO A 57 16.06 -5.38 -10.76
CA PRO A 57 14.97 -6.34 -10.90
C PRO A 57 14.72 -6.82 -12.33
N ILE A 58 14.84 -5.93 -13.32
CA ILE A 58 14.66 -6.28 -14.75
C ILE A 58 15.76 -7.25 -15.20
N ALA A 59 17.02 -6.98 -14.86
CA ALA A 59 18.14 -7.87 -15.15
C ALA A 59 17.94 -9.23 -14.48
N GLY A 60 17.48 -9.25 -13.22
CA GLY A 60 17.13 -10.48 -12.51
C GLY A 60 16.09 -11.31 -13.26
N ILE A 61 14.98 -10.69 -13.68
CA ILE A 61 13.94 -11.35 -14.47
C ILE A 61 14.51 -11.94 -15.76
N LEU A 62 15.33 -11.19 -16.50
CA LEU A 62 15.93 -11.65 -17.74
C LEU A 62 16.89 -12.82 -17.53
N ILE A 63 17.75 -12.77 -16.50
CA ILE A 63 18.68 -13.85 -16.17
C ILE A 63 17.92 -15.11 -15.77
N TYR A 64 16.91 -15.00 -14.91
CA TYR A 64 16.10 -16.13 -14.48
C TYR A 64 15.29 -16.73 -15.64
N ALA A 65 14.73 -15.90 -16.52
CA ALA A 65 14.06 -16.37 -17.72
C ALA A 65 15.02 -17.13 -18.65
N ALA A 66 16.23 -16.62 -18.87
CA ALA A 66 17.27 -17.30 -19.64
C ALA A 66 17.67 -18.64 -18.99
N LEU A 67 17.74 -18.70 -17.65
CA LEU A 67 18.04 -19.92 -16.92
C LEU A 67 16.95 -20.98 -17.15
N ILE A 68 15.67 -20.61 -17.11
CA ILE A 68 14.56 -21.53 -17.41
C ILE A 68 14.67 -22.09 -18.83
N VAL A 69 14.98 -21.24 -19.81
CA VAL A 69 15.17 -21.69 -21.20
C VAL A 69 16.35 -22.65 -21.32
N SER A 70 17.45 -22.38 -20.60
CA SER A 70 18.63 -23.24 -20.60
C SER A 70 18.40 -24.62 -19.97
N MET A 71 17.43 -24.76 -19.05
CA MET A 71 17.03 -26.05 -18.46
C MET A 71 16.32 -26.97 -19.47
N GLY A 72 15.89 -26.43 -20.61
CA GLY A 72 15.28 -27.15 -21.72
C GLY A 72 13.78 -27.40 -21.54
N ALA A 73 13.19 -28.14 -22.48
CA ALA A 73 11.75 -28.34 -22.60
C ALA A 73 11.09 -28.90 -21.32
N PHE A 74 11.82 -29.71 -20.53
CA PHE A 74 11.30 -30.31 -19.31
C PHE A 74 10.84 -29.25 -18.28
N ALA A 75 11.67 -28.22 -18.03
CA ALA A 75 11.35 -27.16 -17.07
C ALA A 75 10.19 -26.28 -17.56
N ILE A 76 10.12 -26.03 -18.87
CA ILE A 76 9.05 -25.24 -19.50
C ILE A 76 7.73 -25.98 -19.37
N THR A 77 7.68 -27.26 -19.73
CA THR A 77 6.46 -28.07 -19.66
C THR A 77 6.01 -28.27 -18.21
N SER A 78 6.91 -28.56 -17.26
CA SER A 78 6.53 -28.70 -15.85
C SER A 78 5.94 -27.41 -15.29
N SER A 79 6.52 -26.27 -15.65
CA SER A 79 6.03 -24.96 -15.26
C SER A 79 4.65 -24.67 -15.87
N ALA A 80 4.47 -24.94 -17.16
CA ALA A 80 3.19 -24.77 -17.85
C ALA A 80 2.09 -25.65 -17.24
N VAL A 81 2.40 -26.91 -16.90
CA VAL A 81 1.48 -27.81 -16.20
C VAL A 81 1.12 -27.26 -14.82
N PHE A 82 2.10 -26.77 -14.06
CA PHE A 82 1.86 -26.19 -12.75
C PHE A 82 0.93 -24.97 -12.82
N PHE A 83 1.21 -24.03 -13.72
CA PHE A 83 0.35 -22.87 -13.94
C PHE A 83 -1.02 -23.26 -14.47
N GLY A 84 -1.08 -24.22 -15.40
CA GLY A 84 -2.33 -24.75 -15.93
C GLY A 84 -3.18 -25.37 -14.83
N ALA A 85 -2.60 -26.19 -13.96
CA ALA A 85 -3.28 -26.79 -12.82
C ALA A 85 -3.74 -25.74 -11.81
N ALA A 86 -2.92 -24.73 -11.51
CA ALA A 86 -3.29 -23.62 -10.63
C ALA A 86 -4.45 -22.80 -11.20
N LEU A 87 -4.42 -22.50 -12.50
CA LEU A 87 -5.48 -21.78 -13.21
C LEU A 87 -6.77 -22.61 -13.26
N LEU A 88 -6.66 -23.89 -13.59
CA LEU A 88 -7.78 -24.81 -13.66
C LEU A 88 -8.41 -24.98 -12.27
N TRP A 89 -7.60 -25.10 -11.22
CA TRP A 89 -8.08 -25.08 -9.83
C TRP A 89 -8.81 -23.78 -9.49
N TYR A 90 -8.23 -22.64 -9.85
CA TYR A 90 -8.86 -21.33 -9.67
C TYR A 90 -10.22 -21.22 -10.40
N LEU A 91 -10.34 -21.81 -11.59
CA LEU A 91 -11.57 -21.79 -12.38
C LEU A 91 -12.63 -22.78 -11.86
N ILE A 92 -12.22 -23.97 -11.41
CA ILE A 92 -13.13 -25.01 -10.91
C ILE A 92 -13.63 -24.68 -9.50
N TYR A 93 -12.79 -24.05 -8.66
CA TYR A 93 -13.18 -23.73 -7.28
C TYR A 93 -14.38 -22.76 -7.27
N PRO A 94 -15.61 -23.20 -6.91
CA PRO A 94 -16.81 -22.37 -7.01
C PRO A 94 -16.84 -21.36 -5.88
N TYR A 95 -16.08 -20.28 -6.04
CA TYR A 95 -16.11 -19.15 -5.13
C TYR A 95 -17.36 -18.33 -5.44
N ARG A 96 -18.44 -18.44 -4.63
CA ARG A 96 -19.71 -17.69 -4.79
C ARG A 96 -19.45 -16.18 -4.97
N ILE A 97 -20.00 -15.61 -6.03
CA ILE A 97 -19.61 -14.35 -6.71
C ILE A 97 -20.70 -13.26 -6.57
N GLU A 98 -21.09 -12.87 -5.37
CA GLU A 98 -21.73 -11.54 -5.20
C GLU A 98 -20.63 -10.48 -4.92
N ALA A 99 -19.43 -10.92 -4.50
CA ALA A 99 -18.28 -10.09 -4.12
C ALA A 99 -17.23 -9.85 -5.23
N LYS A 100 -17.33 -10.45 -6.43
CA LYS A 100 -16.25 -10.37 -7.45
C LYS A 100 -16.28 -9.16 -8.39
N LYS A 101 -17.22 -8.21 -8.25
CA LYS A 101 -17.12 -6.93 -8.98
C LYS A 101 -15.97 -6.02 -8.49
N SER A 102 -15.45 -6.22 -7.26
CA SER A 102 -14.38 -5.39 -6.65
C SER A 102 -12.94 -5.88 -6.92
N ALA A 103 -12.74 -7.20 -7.06
CA ALA A 103 -11.41 -7.80 -7.06
C ALA A 103 -10.66 -7.72 -8.39
N LEU A 104 -11.37 -7.77 -9.53
CA LEU A 104 -10.74 -7.74 -10.86
C LEU A 104 -10.56 -6.30 -11.40
N ILE A 105 -11.44 -5.38 -10.98
CA ILE A 105 -11.31 -3.94 -11.28
C ILE A 105 -10.04 -3.36 -10.63
N HIS A 106 -9.66 -3.82 -9.42
CA HIS A 106 -8.37 -3.50 -8.77
C HIS A 106 -7.12 -3.94 -9.54
N VAL A 107 -7.23 -5.01 -10.32
CA VAL A 107 -6.10 -5.57 -11.07
C VAL A 107 -5.87 -4.77 -12.35
N VAL A 108 -6.94 -4.33 -13.02
CA VAL A 108 -6.93 -3.58 -14.29
C VAL A 108 -6.42 -2.14 -14.13
N GLU A 109 -6.67 -1.53 -13.00
CA GLU A 109 -6.45 -0.10 -12.81
C GLU A 109 -5.04 0.20 -12.22
N ARG A 110 -4.36 -0.83 -11.72
CA ARG A 110 -2.95 -0.81 -11.30
C ARG A 110 -1.97 -1.00 -12.46
N VAL A 111 -2.40 -1.63 -13.55
CA VAL A 111 -1.58 -1.84 -14.75
C VAL A 111 -1.75 -0.67 -15.74
N ILE A 112 -2.95 -0.08 -15.81
CA ILE A 112 -3.31 1.05 -16.67
C ILE A 112 -3.24 2.34 -15.83
N GLY A 113 -2.15 3.09 -15.95
CA GLY A 113 -1.93 4.28 -15.12
C GLY A 113 -3.09 5.30 -15.11
N ARG A 114 -3.33 5.81 -13.90
CA ARG A 114 -4.00 7.07 -13.50
C ARG A 114 -5.54 7.15 -13.62
N GLN A 115 -6.26 6.70 -12.58
CA GLN A 115 -7.34 7.44 -11.86
C GLN A 115 -8.22 6.52 -10.97
N ILE A 116 -7.62 5.73 -10.06
CA ILE A 116 -8.41 4.96 -9.08
C ILE A 116 -8.91 5.86 -7.95
N GLN A 117 -10.05 6.49 -8.17
CA GLN A 117 -10.91 6.92 -7.09
C GLN A 117 -11.87 5.77 -6.78
N THR A 118 -11.57 4.97 -5.76
CA THR A 118 -12.59 4.10 -5.16
C THR A 118 -12.44 4.09 -3.64
N ASP A 119 -13.37 4.79 -2.98
CA ASP A 119 -13.46 5.00 -1.53
C ASP A 119 -13.50 3.68 -0.72
N THR A 120 -13.97 2.60 -1.37
CA THR A 120 -14.17 1.28 -0.78
C THR A 120 -12.86 0.53 -0.53
N LEU A 121 -11.91 0.54 -1.48
CA LEU A 121 -10.60 -0.08 -1.27
C LEU A 121 -9.85 0.62 -0.16
N ASN A 122 -9.89 1.96 -0.15
CA ASN A 122 -9.17 2.76 0.83
C ASN A 122 -9.63 2.43 2.26
N ARG A 123 -10.92 2.12 2.46
CA ARG A 123 -11.47 1.66 3.75
C ARG A 123 -10.96 0.29 4.16
N GLU A 124 -11.00 -0.69 3.26
CA GLU A 124 -10.54 -2.05 3.56
C GLU A 124 -9.02 -2.10 3.78
N LEU A 125 -8.25 -1.36 2.97
CA LEU A 125 -6.81 -1.25 3.11
C LEU A 125 -6.42 -0.54 4.41
N LYS A 126 -7.13 0.54 4.80
CA LYS A 126 -6.92 1.21 6.10
C LYS A 126 -7.22 0.29 7.27
N GLY A 127 -8.25 -0.55 7.19
CA GLY A 127 -8.55 -1.54 8.22
C GLY A 127 -7.40 -2.52 8.42
N VAL A 128 -6.90 -3.10 7.32
CA VAL A 128 -5.80 -4.07 7.34
C VAL A 128 -4.45 -3.44 7.73
N LEU A 129 -4.15 -2.22 7.25
CA LEU A 129 -2.93 -1.47 7.63
C LEU A 129 -2.94 -1.09 9.12
N ARG A 130 -4.09 -0.67 9.66
CA ARG A 130 -4.22 -0.31 11.09
C ARG A 130 -4.09 -1.50 12.04
N GLU A 131 -4.32 -2.71 11.53
CA GLU A 131 -4.26 -3.95 12.29
C GLU A 131 -2.89 -4.66 12.17
N ARG A 132 -2.15 -4.43 11.07
CA ARG A 132 -0.84 -5.05 10.80
C ARG A 132 0.36 -4.14 11.08
N ASP A 133 0.26 -2.85 10.78
CA ASP A 133 1.30 -1.91 11.16
C ASP A 133 1.05 -1.53 12.62
N SER A 134 1.97 -1.91 13.50
CA SER A 134 2.25 -1.06 14.66
C SER A 134 2.71 0.27 14.07
N ILE A 135 1.75 1.16 13.73
CA ILE A 135 2.01 2.45 13.10
C ILE A 135 3.03 3.12 14.01
N MET A 136 4.29 3.16 13.55
CA MET A 136 5.34 3.89 14.21
C MET A 136 4.89 5.34 14.17
N GLU A 137 4.41 5.88 15.29
CA GLU A 137 3.85 7.23 15.36
C GLU A 137 4.83 8.21 14.69
N ASP A 138 4.45 8.73 13.52
CA ASP A 138 5.30 9.67 12.83
C ASP A 138 5.28 11.02 13.58
N ARG A 139 6.09 11.99 13.12
CA ARG A 139 6.10 13.32 13.74
C ARG A 139 4.74 14.01 13.63
N PHE A 140 4.03 13.81 12.52
CA PHE A 140 2.72 14.40 12.26
C PHE A 140 1.65 13.79 13.17
N ASP A 141 1.63 12.47 13.34
CA ASP A 141 0.70 11.75 14.22
C ASP A 141 0.85 12.21 15.67
N ARG A 142 2.09 12.35 16.15
CA ARG A 142 2.38 12.91 17.48
C ARG A 142 1.88 14.35 17.60
N LEU A 143 2.18 15.19 16.61
CA LEU A 143 1.71 16.58 16.61
C LEU A 143 0.19 16.69 16.63
N VAL A 144 -0.53 15.83 15.92
CA VAL A 144 -2.00 15.82 15.92
C VAL A 144 -2.52 15.32 17.26
N LYS A 145 -1.94 14.25 17.83
CA LYS A 145 -2.36 13.67 19.10
C LYS A 145 -2.13 14.62 20.29
N GLU A 146 -1.04 15.37 20.26
CA GLU A 146 -0.70 16.38 21.27
C GLU A 146 -1.33 17.75 20.98
N SER A 147 -1.97 17.93 19.82
CA SER A 147 -2.57 19.21 19.46
C SER A 147 -3.77 19.53 20.34
N MET A 148 -3.92 20.81 20.66
CA MET A 148 -5.09 21.33 21.33
C MET A 148 -6.28 21.31 20.35
N ILE A 149 -7.31 20.52 20.67
CA ILE A 149 -8.56 20.47 19.91
C ILE A 149 -9.55 21.47 20.54
N LEU A 150 -10.10 22.35 19.72
CA LEU A 150 -11.13 23.31 20.12
C LEU A 150 -12.45 22.93 19.43
N ASP A 151 -13.42 22.48 20.21
CA ASP A 151 -14.79 22.28 19.73
C ASP A 151 -15.57 23.60 19.73
N ILE A 152 -16.26 23.88 18.63
CA ILE A 152 -17.08 25.07 18.43
C ILE A 152 -18.48 24.58 18.08
N GLU A 153 -19.41 24.71 19.03
CA GLU A 153 -20.77 24.19 18.88
C GLU A 153 -21.64 25.07 17.98
N ASP A 154 -21.38 26.38 17.94
CA ASP A 154 -22.17 27.37 17.22
C ASP A 154 -21.51 27.88 15.93
N GLN A 155 -22.31 28.39 15.00
CA GLN A 155 -21.79 29.19 13.88
C GLN A 155 -21.24 30.52 14.42
N GLN A 156 -19.93 30.62 14.52
CA GLN A 156 -19.23 31.83 14.98
C GLN A 156 -18.46 32.47 13.84
N SER A 157 -18.30 33.80 13.93
CA SER A 157 -17.49 34.53 12.96
C SER A 157 -16.01 34.19 13.11
N ALA A 158 -15.23 34.30 12.03
CA ALA A 158 -13.78 34.12 12.07
C ALA A 158 -13.10 35.03 13.11
N HIS A 159 -13.65 36.24 13.34
CA HIS A 159 -13.14 37.18 14.33
C HIS A 159 -13.32 36.66 15.77
N GLU A 160 -14.49 36.11 16.09
CA GLU A 160 -14.74 35.51 17.41
C GLU A 160 -13.85 34.28 17.64
N LEU A 161 -13.64 33.47 16.59
CA LEU A 161 -12.72 32.35 16.63
C LEU A 161 -11.29 32.80 16.93
N PHE A 162 -10.76 33.76 16.16
CA PHE A 162 -9.39 34.26 16.39
C PHE A 162 -9.23 34.92 17.75
N LYS A 163 -10.27 35.56 18.28
CA LYS A 163 -10.27 36.10 19.65
C LYS A 163 -10.17 35.00 20.70
N LYS A 164 -10.91 33.90 20.54
CA LYS A 164 -10.80 32.73 21.43
C LYS A 164 -9.43 32.06 21.33
N VAL A 165 -8.94 31.82 20.11
CA VAL A 165 -7.65 31.19 19.87
C VAL A 165 -6.51 32.04 20.41
N SER A 166 -6.53 33.36 20.22
CA SER A 166 -5.49 34.27 20.74
C SER A 166 -5.45 34.32 22.26
N LEU A 167 -6.58 34.23 22.96
CA LEU A 167 -6.62 34.11 24.42
C LEU A 167 -5.97 32.80 24.89
N LEU A 168 -6.32 31.68 24.25
CA LEU A 168 -5.76 30.35 24.57
C LEU A 168 -4.25 30.29 24.29
N PHE A 169 -3.82 30.78 23.13
CA PHE A 169 -2.41 30.81 22.74
C PHE A 169 -1.62 31.84 23.55
N GLY A 170 -2.21 32.95 23.96
CA GLY A 170 -1.58 33.94 24.83
C GLY A 170 -1.18 33.33 26.18
N GLN A 171 -2.05 32.51 26.76
CA GLN A 171 -1.75 31.75 27.99
C GLN A 171 -0.67 30.69 27.75
N LEU A 172 -0.74 29.96 26.64
CA LEU A 172 0.17 28.86 26.34
C LEU A 172 1.59 29.34 25.97
N LEU A 173 1.69 30.45 25.23
CA LEU A 173 2.95 31.02 24.74
C LEU A 173 3.49 32.16 25.59
N LYS A 174 2.79 32.56 26.66
CA LYS A 174 3.09 33.73 27.50
C LYS A 174 3.29 35.01 26.67
N ARG A 175 2.40 35.23 25.70
CA ARG A 175 2.39 36.39 24.82
C ARG A 175 1.10 37.18 24.98
N ASP A 176 1.14 38.45 24.61
CA ASP A 176 -0.05 39.29 24.61
C ASP A 176 -1.09 38.75 23.61
N ALA A 177 -2.32 38.55 24.09
CA ALA A 177 -3.40 38.02 23.27
C ALA A 177 -3.86 39.02 22.20
N GLY A 178 -3.75 40.32 22.46
CA GLY A 178 -4.10 41.37 21.49
C GLY A 178 -3.14 41.38 20.30
N GLU A 179 -1.84 41.23 20.56
CA GLU A 179 -0.82 41.12 19.52
C GLU A 179 -1.03 39.87 18.64
N LEU A 180 -1.29 38.71 19.26
CA LEU A 180 -1.59 37.46 18.55
C LEU A 180 -2.85 37.55 17.69
N TYR A 181 -3.90 38.20 18.20
CA TYR A 181 -5.12 38.46 17.43
C TYR A 181 -4.83 39.28 16.17
N GLY A 182 -4.06 40.36 16.31
CA GLY A 182 -3.63 41.19 15.18
C GLY A 182 -2.90 40.38 14.11
N GLN A 183 -1.95 39.53 14.53
CA GLN A 183 -1.19 38.66 13.63
C GLN A 183 -2.07 37.64 12.90
N PHE A 184 -3.08 37.05 13.57
CA PHE A 184 -4.01 36.14 12.90
C PHE A 184 -4.87 36.84 11.85
N ILE A 185 -5.33 38.06 12.12
CA ILE A 185 -6.11 38.86 11.17
C ILE A 185 -5.25 39.28 9.97
N GLU A 186 -4.00 39.71 10.18
CA GLU A 186 -3.09 40.02 9.07
C GLU A 186 -2.80 38.80 8.21
N ARG A 187 -2.55 37.65 8.84
CA ARG A 187 -2.33 36.39 8.13
C ARG A 187 -3.54 36.00 7.29
N GLU A 188 -4.76 36.12 7.83
CA GLU A 188 -5.99 35.78 7.09
C GLU A 188 -6.17 36.66 5.83
N LYS A 189 -5.74 37.93 5.88
CA LYS A 189 -5.73 38.82 4.71
C LYS A 189 -4.72 38.38 3.64
N ILE A 190 -3.59 37.80 4.05
CA ILE A 190 -2.52 37.34 3.15
C ILE A 190 -2.85 35.96 2.57
N SER A 191 -3.41 35.07 3.38
CA SER A 191 -3.74 33.70 3.00
C SER A 191 -4.92 33.19 3.82
N ALA A 192 -6.03 32.91 3.15
CA ALA A 192 -7.23 32.39 3.78
C ALA A 192 -6.95 31.05 4.46
N THR A 193 -7.46 30.88 5.68
CA THR A 193 -7.38 29.63 6.40
C THR A 193 -8.09 28.54 5.60
N VAL A 194 -7.38 27.44 5.32
CA VAL A 194 -7.91 26.35 4.50
C VAL A 194 -9.04 25.63 5.26
N ILE A 195 -10.28 25.90 4.88
CA ILE A 195 -11.44 25.16 5.38
C ILE A 195 -11.60 23.90 4.53
N LYS A 196 -11.27 22.75 5.10
CA LYS A 196 -11.57 21.44 4.52
C LYS A 196 -12.69 20.79 5.32
N LYS A 197 -13.65 20.18 4.61
CA LYS A 197 -14.66 19.34 5.23
C LYS A 197 -13.95 18.14 5.88
N ALA A 198 -13.86 18.14 7.20
CA ALA A 198 -13.36 17.00 7.95
C ALA A 198 -14.42 15.89 7.93
N TRP A 199 -14.01 14.66 7.63
CA TRP A 199 -14.86 13.48 7.77
C TRP A 199 -14.89 13.07 9.25
N LEU A 200 -15.45 13.94 10.10
CA LEU A 200 -15.77 13.58 11.46
C LEU A 200 -16.98 12.64 11.41
N TYR A 201 -16.75 11.37 11.75
CA TYR A 201 -17.79 10.39 11.99
C TYR A 201 -18.64 10.91 13.16
N ARG A 202 -19.76 11.56 12.85
CA ARG A 202 -20.80 11.82 13.84
C ARG A 202 -21.39 10.46 14.19
N THR A 203 -20.90 9.87 15.28
CA THR A 203 -21.57 8.76 15.96
C THR A 203 -22.84 9.33 16.57
N SER A 204 -23.96 9.17 15.87
CA SER A 204 -25.29 9.19 16.45
C SER A 204 -25.57 7.85 17.12
#